data_AF-A0A930X7A7-F1
#
_entry.id   AF-A0A930X7A7-F1
#
_cell.length_a   1.000
_cell.length_b   1.000
_cell.length_c   1.000
_cell.angle_alpha   90.00
_cell.angle_beta   90.00
_cell.angle_gamma   90.00
#
_symmetry.space_group_name_H-M   'P 1'
#
loop_
_entity.id
_entity.type
_entity.pdbx_description
1 polymer ?
#
loop_
_entity_poly.entity_id
_entity_poly.type
_entity_poly.pdbx_seq_one_letter_code
_entity_poly.pdbx_strand_id
1 'polypeptide(L)'
;MQMSETMDINSAHQTINQLRQQLQSINSTPVQLQVKQINLIQKQLRLLKKEINLVIREINQNATQATPDSIMSVGLDILGKRKLAGQLRQSTRRAIQAEKVALRQPYLDLKADIDSALLLGDQLKLQIEQMNY
;
A
#
# COMPACT_ATOMS: atom_id res chain seq x y z
N MET A 1 -19.50 -10.35 -11.73
CA MET A 1 -18.09 -9.89 -11.65
C MET A 1 -18.02 -9.07 -10.37
N GLN A 2 -17.54 -9.67 -9.28
CA GLN A 2 -17.46 -8.99 -7.99
C GLN A 2 -16.41 -7.87 -8.13
N MET A 3 -16.86 -6.62 -8.18
CA MET A 3 -15.97 -5.48 -7.96
C MET A 3 -15.35 -5.70 -6.59
N SER A 4 -14.03 -5.89 -6.53
CA SER A 4 -13.34 -5.99 -5.25
C SER A 4 -13.65 -4.72 -4.47
N GLU A 5 -14.12 -4.93 -3.24
CA GLU A 5 -14.37 -3.89 -2.27
C GLU A 5 -13.06 -3.11 -2.12
N THR A 6 -12.96 -1.96 -2.79
CA THR A 6 -11.75 -1.15 -2.76
C THR A 6 -11.54 -0.76 -1.31
N MET A 7 -10.47 -1.29 -0.71
CA MET A 7 -10.07 -0.97 0.66
C MET A 7 -10.09 0.55 0.84
N ASP A 8 -10.97 1.04 1.72
CA ASP A 8 -11.09 2.47 1.98
C ASP A 8 -9.83 2.94 2.70
N ILE A 9 -9.00 3.68 1.97
CA ILE A 9 -7.73 4.23 2.42
C ILE A 9 -7.91 5.05 3.71
N ASN A 10 -9.02 5.76 3.86
CA ASN A 10 -9.27 6.58 5.05
C ASN A 10 -9.51 5.70 6.27
N SER A 11 -10.35 4.67 6.14
CA SER A 11 -10.58 3.69 7.21
C SER A 11 -9.29 2.95 7.62
N ALA A 12 -8.42 2.68 6.66
CA ALA A 12 -7.14 2.03 6.90
C ALA A 12 -6.17 2.93 7.67
N HIS A 13 -6.03 4.21 7.28
CA HIS A 13 -5.24 5.18 8.03
C HIS A 13 -5.77 5.34 9.46
N GLN A 14 -7.10 5.43 9.63
CA GLN A 14 -7.70 5.51 10.96
C GLN A 14 -7.36 4.29 11.81
N THR A 15 -7.45 3.08 11.22
CA THR A 15 -7.10 1.83 11.91
C THR A 15 -5.63 1.81 12.33
N ILE A 16 -4.71 2.19 11.43
CA ILE A 16 -3.27 2.27 11.74
C ILE A 16 -3.01 3.27 12.88
N ASN A 17 -3.66 4.43 12.82
CA ASN A 17 -3.53 5.47 13.85
C ASN A 17 -4.06 4.99 15.21
N GLN A 18 -5.19 4.29 15.24
CA GLN A 18 -5.74 3.69 16.46
C GLN A 18 -4.78 2.65 17.05
N LEU A 19 -4.24 1.74 16.23
CA LEU A 19 -3.26 0.74 16.67
C LEU A 19 -1.96 1.39 17.19
N ARG A 20 -1.53 2.47 16.55
CA ARG A 20 -0.36 3.25 17.01
C ARG A 20 -0.61 3.95 18.34
N GLN A 21 -1.79 4.54 18.53
CA GLN A 21 -2.18 5.13 19.82
C GLN A 21 -2.28 4.08 20.92
N GLN A 22 -2.81 2.90 20.60
CA GLN A 22 -2.82 1.78 21.53
C GLN A 22 -1.40 1.43 21.98
N LEU A 23 -0.43 1.30 21.06
CA LEU A 23 0.98 1.06 21.42
C LEU A 23 1.53 2.10 22.42
N GLN A 24 1.23 3.38 22.22
CA GLN A 24 1.71 4.45 23.10
C GLN A 24 1.06 4.43 24.49
N SER A 25 -0.15 3.86 24.61
CA SER A 25 -0.93 3.83 25.85
C SER A 25 -0.63 2.62 26.77
N ILE A 26 0.21 1.68 26.35
CA ILE A 26 0.43 0.38 27.03
C ILE A 26 1.13 0.47 28.40
N ASN A 27 1.70 1.64 28.73
CA ASN A 27 2.53 1.88 29.92
C ASN A 27 1.85 1.60 31.28
N SER A 28 0.53 1.43 31.34
CA SER A 28 -0.23 1.26 32.59
C SER A 28 -0.50 -0.20 32.97
N THR A 29 -0.06 -1.18 32.18
CA THR A 29 -0.33 -2.61 32.44
C THR A 29 0.92 -3.37 32.93
N PRO A 30 0.79 -4.54 33.57
CA PRO A 30 1.94 -5.37 33.93
C PRO A 30 2.81 -5.73 32.71
N VAL A 31 4.13 -5.77 32.89
CA VAL A 31 5.15 -6.03 31.83
C VAL A 31 4.79 -7.21 30.91
N GLN A 32 4.33 -8.33 31.47
CA GLN A 32 3.95 -9.51 30.68
C GLN A 32 2.72 -9.26 29.79
N LEU A 33 1.77 -8.44 30.25
CA LEU A 33 0.60 -8.05 29.47
C LEU A 33 0.98 -7.03 28.39
N GLN A 34 1.90 -6.10 28.70
CA GLN A 34 2.43 -5.14 27.73
C GLN A 34 3.03 -5.85 26.51
N VAL A 35 3.93 -6.80 26.73
CA VAL A 35 4.58 -7.56 25.63
C VAL A 35 3.54 -8.34 24.80
N LYS A 36 2.54 -8.95 25.46
CA LYS A 36 1.47 -9.66 24.76
C LYS A 36 0.60 -8.73 23.91
N GLN A 37 0.25 -7.55 24.44
CA GLN A 37 -0.53 -6.54 23.72
C GLN A 37 0.25 -5.99 22.52
N ILE A 38 1.53 -5.66 22.69
CA ILE A 38 2.39 -5.22 21.58
C ILE A 38 2.45 -6.31 20.50
N ASN A 39 2.67 -7.57 20.88
CA ASN A 39 2.71 -8.68 19.92
C ASN A 39 1.38 -8.84 19.16
N LEU A 40 0.24 -8.62 19.82
CA LEU A 40 -1.08 -8.67 19.19
C LEU A 40 -1.26 -7.54 18.17
N ILE A 41 -0.91 -6.31 18.55
CA ILE A 41 -0.98 -5.14 17.67
C ILE A 41 -0.05 -5.31 16.46
N GLN A 42 1.18 -5.80 16.68
CA GLN A 42 2.11 -6.10 15.59
C GLN A 42 1.57 -7.17 14.63
N LYS A 43 0.85 -8.18 15.13
CA LYS A 43 0.18 -9.17 14.27
C LYS A 43 -0.92 -8.51 13.42
N GLN A 44 -1.74 -7.64 14.00
CA GLN A 44 -2.78 -6.90 13.28
C GLN A 44 -2.18 -5.99 12.20
N LEU A 45 -1.14 -5.24 12.52
CA LEU A 45 -0.38 -4.41 11.58
C LEU A 45 0.19 -5.23 10.41
N ARG A 46 0.75 -6.42 10.69
CA ARG A 46 1.26 -7.33 9.65
C ARG A 46 0.17 -7.91 8.75
N LEU A 47 -1.03 -8.16 9.28
CA LEU A 47 -2.19 -8.59 8.48
C LEU A 47 -2.64 -7.47 7.54
N LEU A 48 -2.80 -6.24 8.07
CA LEU A 48 -3.15 -5.07 7.28
C LEU A 48 -2.12 -4.82 6.15
N LYS A 49 -0.82 -4.97 6.45
CA LYS A 49 0.26 -4.86 5.45
C LYS A 49 0.11 -5.91 4.33
N LYS A 50 -0.34 -7.12 4.63
CA LYS A 50 -0.58 -8.16 3.61
C LYS A 50 -1.74 -7.78 2.71
N GLU A 51 -2.83 -7.28 3.28
CA GLU A 51 -4.00 -6.79 2.52
C GLU A 51 -3.62 -5.65 1.58
N ILE A 52 -2.88 -4.65 2.07
CA ILE A 52 -2.36 -3.55 1.24
C ILE A 52 -1.49 -4.07 0.09
N ASN A 53 -0.62 -5.05 0.35
CA ASN A 53 0.20 -5.63 -0.71
C ASN A 53 -0.65 -6.37 -1.77
N LEU A 54 -1.76 -6.99 -1.38
CA LEU A 54 -2.71 -7.59 -2.33
C LEU A 54 -3.37 -6.51 -3.19
N VAL A 55 -3.85 -5.42 -2.58
CA VAL A 55 -4.45 -4.29 -3.33
C VAL A 55 -3.45 -3.67 -4.30
N ILE A 56 -2.20 -3.43 -3.88
CA ILE A 56 -1.13 -2.94 -4.77
C ILE A 56 -0.90 -3.93 -5.93
N ARG A 57 -0.95 -5.24 -5.68
CA ARG A 57 -0.80 -6.27 -6.72
C ARG A 57 -1.98 -6.24 -7.70
N GLU A 58 -3.21 -6.06 -7.23
CA GLU A 58 -4.40 -5.90 -8.07
C GLU A 58 -4.30 -4.66 -8.97
N ILE A 59 -3.90 -3.51 -8.41
CA ILE A 59 -3.71 -2.26 -9.18
C ILE A 59 -2.67 -2.49 -10.29
N ASN A 60 -1.58 -3.18 -10.00
CA ASN A 60 -0.57 -3.52 -11.00
C ASN A 60 -1.11 -4.43 -12.11
N GLN A 61 -1.96 -5.40 -11.76
CA GLN A 61 -2.54 -6.35 -12.72
C GLN A 61 -3.61 -5.70 -13.60
N ASN A 62 -4.55 -4.96 -13.02
CA ASN A 62 -5.62 -4.26 -13.75
C ASN A 62 -5.07 -3.23 -14.72
N ALA A 63 -4.06 -2.46 -14.31
CA ALA A 63 -3.42 -1.48 -15.18
C ALA A 63 -2.51 -2.11 -16.27
N THR A 64 -2.26 -3.41 -16.22
CA THR A 64 -1.61 -4.17 -17.30
C THR A 64 -2.64 -4.67 -18.33
N GLN A 65 -3.90 -4.88 -17.92
CA GLN A 65 -5.00 -5.28 -18.81
C GLN A 65 -5.66 -4.10 -19.51
N ALA A 66 -5.58 -2.89 -18.94
CA ALA A 66 -6.19 -1.67 -19.49
C ALA A 66 -5.43 -1.03 -20.67
N THR A 67 -4.32 -1.61 -21.14
CA THR A 67 -3.70 -1.23 -22.43
C THR A 67 -4.45 -1.94 -23.57
N PRO A 68 -5.35 -1.27 -24.31
CA PRO A 68 -5.97 -1.85 -25.49
C PRO A 68 -4.95 -1.69 -26.62
N ASP A 69 -4.05 -2.65 -26.73
CA ASP A 69 -2.92 -2.60 -27.67
C ASP A 69 -3.32 -2.71 -29.16
N SER A 70 -4.60 -2.63 -29.53
CA SER A 70 -5.02 -3.12 -30.86
C SER A 70 -5.99 -2.29 -31.68
N ILE A 71 -6.73 -1.30 -31.17
CA ILE A 71 -7.80 -0.67 -31.98
C ILE A 71 -7.42 0.71 -32.52
N MET A 72 -6.68 1.53 -31.78
CA MET A 72 -6.32 2.89 -32.23
C MET A 72 -5.06 2.92 -33.12
N SER A 73 -4.29 1.82 -33.17
CA SER A 73 -3.03 1.74 -33.93
C SER A 73 -3.22 1.41 -35.41
N VAL A 74 -4.35 0.81 -35.79
CA VAL A 74 -4.56 0.33 -37.18
C VAL A 74 -4.86 1.48 -38.14
N GLY A 75 -5.59 2.51 -37.70
CA GLY A 75 -5.94 3.66 -38.57
C GLY A 75 -4.76 4.61 -38.87
N LEU A 76 -3.75 4.67 -38.00
CA LEU A 76 -2.60 5.56 -38.13
C LEU A 76 -1.42 4.93 -38.91
N ASP A 77 -1.30 3.61 -38.93
CA ASP A 77 -0.29 2.92 -39.75
C ASP A 77 -0.61 2.97 -41.25
N ILE A 78 -1.88 3.16 -41.63
CA ILE A 78 -2.31 3.30 -43.02
C ILE A 78 -1.97 4.69 -43.61
N LEU A 79 -1.84 5.75 -42.77
CA LEU A 79 -1.61 7.13 -43.22
C LEU A 79 -0.13 7.60 -43.20
N GLY A 80 0.84 6.69 -43.14
CA GLY A 80 2.27 7.02 -43.35
C GLY A 80 2.95 7.84 -42.24
N LYS A 81 2.29 8.08 -41.11
CA LYS A 81 2.79 8.92 -40.01
C LYS A 81 3.46 8.10 -38.90
N ARG A 82 4.40 7.22 -39.28
CA ARG A 82 5.16 6.32 -38.37
C ARG A 82 5.84 7.04 -37.20
N LYS A 83 6.41 8.25 -37.41
CA LYS A 83 7.03 9.05 -36.33
C LYS A 83 6.03 9.53 -35.28
N LEU A 84 4.82 9.91 -35.72
CA LEU A 84 3.76 10.36 -34.81
C LEU A 84 3.14 9.18 -34.05
N ALA A 85 3.00 8.02 -34.70
CA ALA A 85 2.57 6.79 -34.03
C ALA A 85 3.55 6.36 -32.92
N GLY A 86 4.88 6.52 -33.13
CA GLY A 86 5.89 6.24 -32.11
C GLY A 86 5.84 7.22 -30.93
N GLN A 87 5.74 8.52 -31.19
CA GLN A 87 5.62 9.55 -30.15
C GLN A 87 4.34 9.39 -29.32
N LEU A 88 3.20 9.11 -29.99
CA LEU A 88 1.93 8.84 -29.32
C LEU A 88 1.99 7.59 -28.44
N ARG A 89 2.57 6.49 -28.93
CA ARG A 89 2.77 5.27 -28.11
C ARG A 89 3.63 5.55 -26.88
N GLN A 90 4.67 6.37 -27.02
CA GLN A 90 5.55 6.72 -25.90
C GLN A 90 4.85 7.64 -24.88
N SER A 91 4.10 8.64 -25.34
CA SER A 91 3.33 9.53 -24.45
C SER A 91 2.23 8.76 -23.71
N THR A 92 1.50 7.87 -24.41
CA THR A 92 0.47 7.03 -23.80
C THR A 92 1.05 6.08 -22.76
N ARG A 93 2.19 5.44 -23.04
CA ARG A 93 2.90 4.60 -22.06
C ARG A 93 3.31 5.39 -20.81
N ARG A 94 3.82 6.62 -20.99
CA ARG A 94 4.18 7.50 -19.86
C ARG A 94 2.97 7.92 -19.04
N ALA A 95 1.87 8.29 -19.71
CA ALA A 95 0.63 8.68 -19.04
C ALA A 95 0.06 7.51 -18.22
N ILE A 96 -0.03 6.31 -18.81
CA ILE A 96 -0.47 5.09 -18.12
C ILE A 96 0.46 4.76 -16.95
N GLN A 97 1.77 4.93 -17.10
CA GLN A 97 2.71 4.68 -16.01
C GLN A 97 2.58 5.71 -14.88
N ALA A 98 2.36 6.99 -15.21
CA ALA A 98 2.13 8.03 -14.21
C ALA A 98 0.84 7.78 -13.44
N GLU A 99 -0.24 7.40 -14.13
CA GLU A 99 -1.51 7.00 -13.53
C GLU A 99 -1.33 5.78 -12.62
N LYS A 100 -0.57 4.77 -13.05
CA LYS A 100 -0.20 3.61 -12.21
C LYS A 100 0.50 4.02 -10.93
N VAL A 101 1.43 4.97 -11.00
CA VAL A 101 2.15 5.47 -9.81
C VAL A 101 1.19 6.22 -8.89
N ALA A 102 0.36 7.11 -9.44
CA ALA A 102 -0.62 7.87 -8.68
C ALA A 102 -1.62 6.98 -7.93
N LEU A 103 -2.15 5.93 -8.56
CA LEU A 103 -3.08 5.00 -7.93
C LEU A 103 -2.45 4.16 -6.82
N ARG A 104 -1.14 3.88 -6.90
CA ARG A 104 -0.42 3.07 -5.89
C ARG A 104 0.08 3.91 -4.72
N GLN A 105 0.35 5.19 -4.94
CA GLN A 105 0.95 6.08 -3.95
C GLN A 105 0.25 6.04 -2.58
N PRO A 106 -1.10 6.16 -2.46
CA PRO A 106 -1.73 6.15 -1.14
C PRO A 106 -1.54 4.83 -0.38
N TYR A 107 -1.45 3.71 -1.09
CA TYR A 107 -1.19 2.40 -0.49
C TYR A 107 0.27 2.21 -0.07
N LEU A 108 1.21 2.87 -0.77
CA LEU A 108 2.61 2.91 -0.37
C LEU A 108 2.80 3.74 0.91
N ASP A 109 2.06 4.84 1.03
CA ASP A 109 2.09 5.69 2.22
C ASP A 109 1.54 4.93 3.44
N LEU A 110 0.40 4.25 3.28
CA LEU A 110 -0.14 3.34 4.31
C LEU A 110 0.87 2.26 4.74
N LYS A 111 1.60 1.68 3.79
CA LYS A 111 2.63 0.68 4.07
C LYS A 111 3.77 1.29 4.90
N ALA A 112 4.19 2.52 4.59
CA ALA A 112 5.20 3.23 5.36
C ALA A 112 4.72 3.54 6.79
N ASP A 113 3.46 3.93 6.96
CA ASP A 113 2.86 4.18 8.28
C ASP A 113 2.88 2.92 9.15
N ILE A 114 2.51 1.77 8.58
CA ILE A 114 2.58 0.47 9.26
C ILE A 114 4.01 0.12 9.65
N ASP A 115 4.97 0.33 8.76
CA ASP A 115 6.37 0.03 9.03
C ASP A 115 6.91 0.90 10.19
N SER A 116 6.49 2.17 10.26
CA SER A 116 6.80 3.04 11.41
C SER A 116 6.15 2.54 12.71
N ALA A 117 4.90 2.08 12.65
CA ALA A 117 4.18 1.57 13.82
C ALA A 117 4.76 0.24 14.34
N LEU A 118 5.21 -0.63 13.43
CA LEU A 118 5.91 -1.87 13.79
C LEU A 118 7.23 -1.58 14.50
N LEU A 119 8.02 -0.63 13.96
CA LEU A 119 9.28 -0.20 14.56
C LEU A 119 9.07 0.41 15.95
N LEU A 120 8.03 1.21 16.14
CA LEU A 120 7.63 1.72 17.45
C LEU A 120 7.31 0.56 18.42
N GLY A 121 6.56 -0.45 17.97
CA GLY A 121 6.28 -1.64 18.78
C GLY A 121 7.55 -2.40 19.18
N ASP A 122 8.52 -2.55 18.28
CA ASP A 122 9.79 -3.20 18.59
C ASP A 122 10.61 -2.39 19.60
N GLN A 123 10.65 -1.06 19.46
CA GLN A 123 11.29 -0.16 20.42
C GLN A 123 10.66 -0.27 21.82
N LEU A 124 9.34 -0.34 21.92
CA LEU A 124 8.65 -0.52 23.21
C LEU A 124 9.02 -1.85 23.86
N LYS A 125 9.13 -2.92 23.09
CA LYS A 125 9.56 -4.22 23.63
C LYS A 125 10.97 -4.16 24.20
N LEU A 126 11.90 -3.50 23.49
CA LEU A 126 13.26 -3.30 23.98
C LEU A 126 13.30 -2.48 25.27
N GLN A 127 12.51 -1.42 25.37
CA GLN A 127 12.41 -0.60 26.58
C GLN A 127 11.88 -1.42 27.77
N ILE A 128 10.84 -2.22 27.54
CA ILE A 128 10.27 -3.11 28.56
C ILE A 128 11.30 -4.13 29.04
N GLU A 129 12.06 -4.73 28.11
CA GLU A 129 13.13 -5.66 28.45
C GLU A 129 14.20 -4.98 29.31
N GLN A 130 14.63 -3.77 28.96
CA GLN A 130 15.62 -2.99 29.72
C GLN A 130 15.16 -2.60 31.13
N MET A 131 13.86 -2.36 31.34
CA MET A 131 13.30 -2.04 32.66
C MET A 131 13.16 -3.25 33.59
N ASN A 132 13.25 -4.46 33.03
CA ASN A 132 13.01 -5.71 33.74
C ASN A 132 14.33 -6.43 34.13
N TYR A 133 15.48 -5.83 33.79
CA TYR A 133 16.82 -6.16 34.26
C TYR A 133 17.29 -5.14 35.30
#